data_AF-A0A523TQY7-F1
#
_entry.id   AF-A0A523TQY7-F1
#
_cell.length_a   1.000
_cell.length_b   1.000
_cell.length_c   1.000
_cell.angle_alpha   90.00
_cell.angle_beta   90.00
_cell.angle_gamma   90.00
#
_symmetry.space_group_name_H-M   'P 1'
#
loop_
_entity.id
_entity.type
_entity.pdbx_description
1 polymer ?
#
loop_
_entity_poly.entity_id
_entity_poly.type
_entity_poly.pdbx_seq_one_letter_code
_entity_poly.pdbx_strand_id
1 'polypeptide(L)'
;MCRDCEYRSKCHVICPPVEEILPSMEQGRIDPEDLPRIFQGRIITKAILDNVHVLTELQQKVVQLYYREEHLQREIAGKLGITQQAVNDHLRRIRDKIGKHLKLPESCPIIAVPAVN
;
A
#
# COMPACT_ATOMS: atom_id res chain seq x y z
N MET A 1 28.65 11.13 0.34
CA MET A 1 29.50 10.10 1.01
C MET A 1 30.14 9.15 0.01
N CYS A 2 29.45 8.15 -0.56
CA CYS A 2 30.07 7.30 -1.58
C CYS A 2 30.20 7.98 -2.96
N ARG A 3 29.24 8.83 -3.34
CA ARG A 3 29.21 9.48 -4.67
C ARG A 3 30.46 10.33 -4.94
N ASP A 4 30.96 11.00 -3.90
CA ASP A 4 32.08 11.95 -3.96
C ASP A 4 33.40 11.33 -3.43
N CYS A 5 33.44 10.02 -3.23
CA CYS A 5 34.62 9.33 -2.73
C CYS A 5 35.60 9.04 -3.88
N GLU A 6 36.84 9.52 -3.75
CA GLU A 6 37.91 9.35 -4.74
C GLU A 6 38.27 7.86 -5.00
N TYR A 7 38.00 6.99 -4.03
CA TYR A 7 38.30 5.55 -4.10
C TYR A 7 37.10 4.69 -4.48
N ARG A 8 35.96 5.30 -4.83
CA ARG A 8 34.70 4.59 -5.13
C ARG A 8 34.85 3.50 -6.19
N SER A 9 35.65 3.75 -7.23
CA SER A 9 35.89 2.78 -8.31
C SER A 9 36.70 1.55 -7.89
N LYS A 10 37.30 1.58 -6.70
CA LYS A 10 38.11 0.50 -6.12
C LYS A 10 37.48 -0.12 -4.87
N CYS A 11 36.24 0.26 -4.52
CA CYS A 11 35.55 -0.30 -3.36
C CYS A 11 35.09 -1.74 -3.65
N HIS A 12 35.53 -2.68 -2.82
CA HIS A 12 35.08 -4.09 -2.84
C HIS A 12 34.24 -4.48 -1.61
N VAL A 13 34.24 -3.63 -0.57
CA VAL A 13 33.46 -3.78 0.66
C VAL A 13 32.82 -2.45 1.02
N ILE A 14 31.72 -2.49 1.77
CA ILE A 14 31.05 -1.30 2.29
C ILE A 14 31.95 -0.70 3.38
N CYS A 15 32.14 0.63 3.37
CA CYS A 15 32.94 1.28 4.41
C CYS A 15 32.12 1.52 5.68
N PRO A 16 32.75 1.55 6.88
CA PRO A 16 32.04 1.67 8.15
C PRO A 16 31.04 2.84 8.23
N PRO A 17 31.35 4.05 7.71
CA PRO A 17 30.40 5.15 7.76
C PRO A 17 29.14 4.96 6.91
N VAL A 18 29.23 4.14 5.85
CA VAL A 18 28.05 3.79 5.03
C VAL A 18 27.29 2.67 5.69
N GLU A 19 27.99 1.68 6.25
CA GLU A 19 27.39 0.54 6.95
C GLU A 19 26.52 0.99 8.14
N GLU A 20 26.93 2.04 8.85
CA GLU A 20 26.14 2.65 9.95
C GLU A 20 24.83 3.30 9.50
N ILE A 21 24.72 3.74 8.25
CA ILE A 21 23.54 4.42 7.70
C ILE A 21 22.62 3.44 6.98
N LEU A 22 23.17 2.31 6.51
CA LEU A 22 22.38 1.31 5.84
C LEU A 22 21.40 0.66 6.83
N PRO A 23 20.11 0.55 6.47
CA PRO A 23 19.19 -0.24 7.27
C PRO A 23 19.69 -1.69 7.33
N SER A 24 19.51 -2.33 8.50
CA SER A 24 19.90 -3.72 8.67
C SER A 24 19.15 -4.62 7.68
N MET A 25 19.80 -5.68 7.20
CA MET A 25 19.14 -6.70 6.36
C MET A 25 17.90 -7.29 7.05
N GLU A 26 17.88 -7.36 8.38
CA GLU A 26 16.71 -7.82 9.15
C GLU A 26 15.53 -6.84 9.08
N GLN A 27 15.77 -5.53 8.91
CA GLN A 27 14.69 -4.55 8.77
C GLN A 27 13.95 -4.68 7.42
N GLY A 28 14.62 -5.21 6.40
CA GLY A 28 14.03 -5.49 5.09
C GLY A 28 13.62 -6.96 4.91
N ARG A 29 13.78 -7.80 5.94
CA ARG A 29 13.47 -9.21 5.86
C ARG A 29 11.96 -9.41 5.73
N ILE A 30 11.57 -10.02 4.63
CA ILE A 30 10.20 -10.44 4.39
C ILE A 30 10.20 -11.96 4.49
N ASP A 31 9.40 -12.51 5.39
CA ASP A 31 9.25 -13.95 5.48
C ASP A 31 8.58 -14.48 4.21
N PRO A 32 9.03 -15.62 3.64
CA PRO A 32 8.43 -16.16 2.42
C PRO A 32 6.92 -16.40 2.52
N GLU A 33 6.42 -16.65 3.72
CA GLU A 33 5.00 -16.84 4.04
C GLU A 33 4.17 -15.54 3.89
N ASP A 34 4.80 -14.37 4.02
CA ASP A 34 4.17 -13.07 3.85
C ASP A 34 4.13 -12.61 2.38
N LEU A 35 4.98 -13.18 1.51
CA LEU A 35 5.05 -12.79 0.10
C LEU A 35 3.70 -12.87 -0.63
N PRO A 36 2.88 -13.92 -0.45
CA PRO A 36 1.54 -13.97 -1.04
C PRO A 36 0.66 -12.79 -0.61
N ARG A 37 0.67 -12.43 0.67
CA ARG A 37 -0.13 -11.33 1.22
C ARG A 37 0.31 -9.98 0.67
N ILE A 38 1.63 -9.75 0.58
CA ILE A 38 2.21 -8.52 0.04
C ILE A 38 1.89 -8.38 -1.44
N PHE A 39 2.07 -9.45 -2.22
CA PHE A 39 1.78 -9.46 -3.65
C PHE A 39 0.29 -9.23 -3.93
N GLN A 40 -0.58 -9.88 -3.15
CA GLN A 40 -2.02 -9.64 -3.20
C GLN A 40 -2.34 -8.17 -2.91
N GLY A 41 -1.82 -7.59 -1.83
CA GLY A 41 -2.01 -6.18 -1.50
C GLY A 41 -1.64 -5.25 -2.66
N ARG A 42 -0.52 -5.52 -3.33
CA ARG A 42 -0.07 -4.74 -4.49
C ARG A 42 -1.01 -4.85 -5.69
N ILE A 43 -1.50 -6.05 -6.01
CA ILE A 43 -2.47 -6.27 -7.08
C ILE A 43 -3.78 -5.53 -6.80
N ILE A 44 -4.28 -5.62 -5.56
CA ILE A 44 -5.55 -4.99 -5.16
C ILE A 44 -5.44 -3.48 -5.29
N THR A 45 -4.38 -2.89 -4.73
CA THR A 45 -4.14 -1.44 -4.82
C THR A 45 -4.06 -0.99 -6.27
N LYS A 46 -3.34 -1.73 -7.12
CA LYS A 46 -3.27 -1.41 -8.55
C LYS A 46 -4.65 -1.48 -9.23
N ALA A 47 -5.41 -2.54 -8.99
CA ALA A 47 -6.75 -2.70 -9.56
C ALA A 47 -7.71 -1.56 -9.15
N ILE A 48 -7.65 -1.11 -7.90
CA ILE A 48 -8.44 0.02 -7.41
C ILE A 48 -8.01 1.32 -8.09
N LEU A 49 -6.71 1.59 -8.15
CA LEU A 49 -6.19 2.84 -8.72
C LEU A 49 -6.43 2.94 -10.23
N ASP A 50 -6.32 1.84 -10.96
CA ASP A 50 -6.57 1.79 -12.41
C ASP A 50 -8.07 1.97 -12.75
N ASN A 51 -8.98 1.67 -11.81
CA ASN A 51 -10.43 1.69 -12.02
C ASN A 51 -11.17 2.70 -11.13
N VAL A 52 -10.46 3.73 -10.64
CA VAL A 52 -11.01 4.75 -9.73
C VAL A 52 -12.23 5.47 -10.30
N HIS A 53 -12.33 5.59 -11.63
CA HIS A 53 -13.42 6.24 -12.35
C HIS A 53 -14.79 5.56 -12.15
N VAL A 54 -14.81 4.29 -11.73
CA VAL A 54 -16.05 3.54 -11.45
C VAL A 54 -16.66 3.94 -10.09
N LEU A 55 -15.87 4.56 -9.22
CA LEU A 55 -16.25 4.92 -7.86
C LEU A 55 -17.00 6.26 -7.81
N THR A 56 -17.80 6.47 -6.76
CA THR A 56 -18.43 7.79 -6.53
C THR A 56 -17.38 8.83 -6.12
N GLU A 57 -17.65 10.13 -6.29
CA GLU A 57 -16.70 11.19 -5.92
C GLU A 57 -16.18 11.06 -4.48
N LEU A 58 -17.07 10.74 -3.53
CA LEU A 58 -16.68 10.51 -2.14
C LEU A 58 -15.73 9.31 -2.01
N GLN A 59 -16.03 8.20 -2.69
CA GLN A 59 -15.17 7.02 -2.70
C GLN A 59 -13.81 7.32 -3.37
N GLN A 60 -13.78 8.10 -4.44
CA GLN A 60 -12.55 8.54 -5.09
C GLN A 60 -11.69 9.36 -4.13
N LYS A 61 -12.29 10.28 -3.37
CA LYS A 61 -11.58 11.03 -2.31
C LYS A 61 -11.02 10.12 -1.22
N VAL A 62 -11.78 9.11 -0.78
CA VAL A 62 -11.28 8.11 0.19
C VAL A 62 -10.10 7.33 -0.39
N VAL A 63 -10.17 6.88 -1.65
CA VAL A 63 -9.06 6.19 -2.33
C VAL A 63 -7.83 7.07 -2.44
N GLN A 64 -8.01 8.33 -2.82
CA GLN A 64 -6.95 9.32 -2.94
C GLN A 64 -6.22 9.49 -1.60
N LEU A 65 -6.95 9.79 -0.53
CA LEU A 65 -6.37 10.02 0.79
C LEU A 65 -5.70 8.77 1.35
N TYR A 66 -6.29 7.58 1.15
CA TYR A 66 -5.77 6.33 1.71
C TYR A 66 -4.58 5.76 0.94
N TYR A 67 -4.68 5.63 -0.38
CA TYR A 67 -3.69 4.92 -1.20
C TYR A 67 -2.62 5.81 -1.83
N ARG A 68 -2.88 7.12 -2.01
CA ARG A 68 -1.91 8.04 -2.63
C ARG A 68 -1.24 8.97 -1.63
N GLU A 69 -1.99 9.44 -0.65
CA GLU A 69 -1.49 10.36 0.39
C GLU A 69 -1.16 9.63 1.70
N GLU A 70 -1.38 8.31 1.75
CA GLU A 70 -1.01 7.43 2.87
C GLU A 70 -1.59 7.87 4.23
N HIS A 71 -2.76 8.52 4.22
CA HIS A 71 -3.44 8.94 5.45
C HIS A 71 -4.04 7.76 6.21
N LEU A 72 -3.98 7.85 7.55
CA LEU A 72 -4.66 6.92 8.43
C LEU A 72 -6.18 7.14 8.37
N GLN A 73 -6.99 6.09 8.57
CA GLN A 73 -8.45 6.19 8.49
C GLN A 73 -9.04 7.27 9.42
N ARG A 74 -8.43 7.48 10.60
CA ARG A 74 -8.80 8.56 11.54
C ARG A 74 -8.57 9.97 10.97
N GLU A 75 -7.51 10.15 10.18
CA GLU A 75 -7.17 11.42 9.54
C GLU A 75 -8.10 11.68 8.37
N ILE A 76 -8.39 10.64 7.59
CA ILE A 76 -9.38 10.67 6.50
C ILE A 76 -10.76 11.05 7.04
N ALA A 77 -11.17 10.43 8.15
CA ALA A 77 -12.41 10.74 8.85
C ALA A 77 -12.50 12.23 9.20
N GLY A 78 -11.44 12.78 9.80
CA GLY A 78 -11.33 14.21 10.11
C GLY A 78 -11.40 15.10 8.87
N LYS A 79 -10.68 14.75 7.79
CA LYS A 79 -10.66 15.52 6.54
C LYS A 79 -12.01 15.53 5.80
N LEU A 80 -12.76 14.43 5.87
CA LEU A 80 -14.02 14.26 5.16
C LEU A 80 -15.26 14.55 6.02
N GLY A 81 -15.09 14.83 7.32
CA GLY A 81 -16.20 15.09 8.24
C GLY A 81 -17.09 13.87 8.48
N ILE A 82 -16.53 12.65 8.40
CA ILE A 82 -17.25 11.38 8.59
C ILE A 82 -16.61 10.56 9.71
N THR A 83 -17.26 9.48 10.14
CA THR A 83 -16.68 8.58 11.16
C THR A 83 -15.62 7.66 10.59
N GLN A 84 -14.70 7.18 11.43
CA GLN A 84 -13.71 6.17 11.02
C GLN A 84 -14.38 4.88 10.53
N GLN A 85 -15.49 4.47 11.14
CA GLN A 85 -16.29 3.33 10.66
C GLN A 85 -16.84 3.56 9.25
N ALA A 86 -17.31 4.77 8.94
CA ALA A 86 -17.76 5.12 7.60
C ALA A 86 -16.61 5.05 6.58
N VAL A 87 -15.39 5.49 6.94
CA VAL A 87 -14.21 5.33 6.09
C VAL A 87 -13.93 3.85 5.80
N ASN A 88 -13.96 2.99 6.82
CA ASN A 88 -13.77 1.55 6.65
C ASN A 88 -14.85 0.93 5.74
N ASP A 89 -16.12 1.29 5.95
CA ASP A 89 -17.23 0.85 5.11
C ASP A 89 -17.06 1.30 3.65
N HIS A 90 -16.58 2.53 3.41
CA HIS A 90 -16.25 3.00 2.08
C HIS A 90 -15.15 2.12 1.45
N LEU A 91 -14.05 1.84 2.15
CA LEU A 91 -12.96 0.99 1.66
C LEU A 91 -13.42 -0.44 1.34
N ARG A 92 -14.30 -1.04 2.16
CA ARG A 92 -14.93 -2.33 1.85
C ARG A 92 -15.76 -2.25 0.56
N ARG A 93 -16.69 -1.29 0.47
CA ARG A 93 -17.55 -1.13 -0.71
C ARG A 93 -16.77 -0.81 -1.99
N ILE A 94 -15.64 -0.11 -1.88
CA ILE A 94 -14.75 0.16 -3.01
C ILE A 94 -14.21 -1.16 -3.57
N ARG A 95 -13.66 -2.03 -2.71
CA ARG A 95 -13.17 -3.36 -3.11
C ARG A 95 -14.26 -4.19 -3.79
N ASP A 96 -15.46 -4.24 -3.19
CA ASP A 96 -16.60 -4.98 -3.76
C ASP A 96 -17.01 -4.44 -5.13
N LYS A 97 -17.03 -3.11 -5.29
CA LYS A 97 -17.44 -2.46 -6.53
C LYS A 97 -16.44 -2.70 -7.66
N ILE A 98 -15.15 -2.63 -7.36
CA ILE A 98 -14.08 -2.97 -8.31
C ILE A 98 -14.11 -4.46 -8.65
N GLY A 99 -14.29 -5.33 -7.64
CA GLY A 99 -14.46 -6.77 -7.83
C GLY A 99 -15.56 -7.11 -8.83
N LYS A 100 -16.73 -6.50 -8.65
CA LYS A 100 -17.89 -6.63 -9.56
C LYS A 100 -17.61 -6.05 -10.94
N HIS A 101 -16.99 -4.88 -11.02
CA HIS A 101 -16.68 -4.23 -12.30
C HIS A 101 -15.75 -5.08 -13.17
N LEU A 102 -14.74 -5.70 -12.55
CA LEU A 102 -13.78 -6.58 -13.21
C LEU A 102 -14.31 -8.02 -13.41
N LYS A 103 -15.56 -8.31 -13.03
CA LYS A 103 -16.19 -9.63 -13.11
C LYS A 103 -15.35 -10.73 -12.46
N LEU A 104 -14.76 -10.41 -11.31
CA LEU A 104 -13.86 -11.34 -10.64
C LEU A 104 -14.67 -12.42 -9.89
N PRO A 105 -14.20 -13.68 -9.90
CA PRO A 105 -14.82 -14.74 -9.11
C PRO A 105 -14.71 -14.40 -7.62
N GLU A 106 -15.63 -14.90 -6.79
CA GLU A 106 -15.62 -14.64 -5.32
C GLU A 106 -14.34 -15.14 -4.64
N SER A 107 -13.66 -16.11 -5.25
CA SER A 107 -12.33 -16.59 -4.83
C SER A 107 -11.19 -15.61 -5.15
N CYS A 108 -11.47 -14.48 -5.80
CA CYS A 108 -10.45 -13.51 -6.16
C CYS A 108 -10.02 -12.68 -4.93
N PRO A 109 -8.70 -12.55 -4.68
CA PRO A 109 -8.17 -11.86 -3.51
C PRO A 109 -8.58 -10.38 -3.41
N ILE A 110 -9.03 -9.75 -4.52
CA ILE A 110 -9.55 -8.38 -4.53
C ILE A 110 -10.81 -8.22 -3.66
N ILE A 111 -11.62 -9.27 -3.57
CA ILE A 111 -12.87 -9.30 -2.78
C ILE A 111 -12.58 -9.88 -1.39
N ALA A 112 -11.68 -10.87 -1.31
CA ALA A 112 -11.32 -11.55 -0.09
C ALA A 112 -10.21 -10.82 0.69
N VAL A 113 -10.54 -9.74 1.39
CA VAL A 113 -9.67 -9.22 2.45
C VAL A 113 -10.38 -9.38 3.79
N PRO A 114 -9.80 -10.11 4.75
CA PRO A 114 -10.40 -10.23 6.08
C PRO A 114 -10.46 -8.85 6.73
N ALA A 115 -11.59 -8.56 7.39
CA ALA A 115 -11.71 -7.40 8.24
C ALA A 115 -10.61 -7.50 9.32
N VAL A 116 -9.67 -6.56 9.29
CA VAL A 116 -8.70 -6.42 10.38
C VAL A 116 -9.45 -5.72 11.51
N ASN A 117 -9.62 -6.44 12.63
CA ASN A 117 -10.16 -5.93 13.89
C ASN A 117 -9.26 -4.83 14.47
#